data_AF-A0A0Q9K974-F1
#
_entry.id   AF-A0A0Q9K974-F1
#
_cell.length_a   1.000
_cell.length_b   1.000
_cell.length_c   1.000
_cell.angle_alpha   90.00
_cell.angle_beta   90.00
_cell.angle_gamma   90.00
#
_symmetry.space_group_name_H-M   'P 1'
#
loop_
_entity.id
_entity.type
_entity.pdbx_description
1 polymer ?
#
loop_
_entity_poly.entity_id
_entity_poly.type
_entity_poly.pdbx_seq_one_letter_code
_entity_poly.pdbx_strand_id
1 'polypeptide(L)'
;MYNKEVVMEMKSNHWKLLKFYDDWVELIDLYLIEEQIPHNLLSHLSSYFITRFHKSKIALRLLLVSGFCDEAYSVLRMMVEYTITLKFIIKNPEERVFQFIDDTGLVREDEQNSDILTMANETKMQYWFNSVYMPYSSCMYPHLSTDLGELFLPAGPVPFNADDMLTKSCHLAAIILGCALETNPNDNELSKTMKNKLDLLLVDMNGVYAF
;
A
#
# COMPACT_ATOMS: atom_id res chain seq x y z
N MET A 1 -19.73 14.84 5.86
CA MET A 1 -21.11 14.32 5.74
C MET A 1 -21.06 13.12 4.82
N TYR A 2 -21.49 11.93 5.27
CA TYR A 2 -21.48 10.69 4.46
C TYR A 2 -22.53 10.79 3.34
N ASN A 3 -22.11 10.86 2.09
CA ASN A 3 -23.01 10.92 0.94
C ASN A 3 -23.17 9.53 0.31
N LYS A 4 -24.32 8.89 0.53
CA LYS A 4 -24.64 7.57 -0.03
C LYS A 4 -24.61 7.53 -1.56
N GLU A 5 -24.95 8.64 -2.22
CA GLU A 5 -24.98 8.72 -3.68
C GLU A 5 -23.55 8.68 -4.25
N VAL A 6 -22.63 9.44 -3.65
CA VAL A 6 -21.19 9.43 -4.01
C VAL A 6 -20.58 8.03 -3.83
N VAL A 7 -20.92 7.33 -2.75
CA VAL A 7 -20.44 5.96 -2.50
C VAL A 7 -20.93 4.99 -3.57
N MET A 8 -22.20 5.08 -3.96
CA MET A 8 -22.78 4.21 -4.99
C MET A 8 -22.16 4.51 -6.37
N GLU A 9 -21.97 5.79 -6.68
CA GLU A 9 -21.32 6.25 -7.90
C GLU A 9 -19.88 5.74 -7.99
N MET A 10 -19.05 5.97 -6.96
CA MET A 10 -17.65 5.50 -6.92
C MET A 10 -17.56 3.98 -7.04
N LYS A 11 -18.43 3.24 -6.35
CA LYS A 11 -18.47 1.78 -6.48
C LYS A 11 -18.84 1.33 -7.89
N SER A 12 -19.81 2.01 -8.51
CA SER A 12 -20.25 1.69 -9.87
C SER A 12 -19.16 2.01 -10.90
N ASN A 13 -18.49 3.15 -10.77
CA ASN A 13 -17.48 3.59 -11.73
C ASN A 13 -16.21 2.72 -11.66
N HIS A 14 -15.81 2.30 -10.46
CA HIS A 14 -14.56 1.57 -10.22
C HIS A 14 -14.75 0.09 -9.91
N TRP A 15 -15.93 -0.49 -10.21
CA TRP A 15 -16.33 -1.81 -9.74
C TRP A 15 -15.33 -2.94 -10.07
N LYS A 16 -14.74 -2.92 -11.28
CA LYS A 16 -13.74 -3.92 -11.70
C LYS A 16 -12.48 -3.84 -10.84
N LEU A 17 -11.94 -2.64 -10.67
CA LEU A 17 -10.75 -2.41 -9.85
C LEU A 17 -11.02 -2.72 -8.38
N LEU A 18 -12.19 -2.34 -7.87
CA LEU A 18 -12.58 -2.67 -6.49
C LEU A 18 -12.68 -4.18 -6.29
N LYS A 19 -13.16 -4.93 -7.29
CA LYS A 19 -13.16 -6.39 -7.24
C LYS A 19 -11.73 -6.95 -7.18
N PHE A 20 -10.85 -6.52 -8.10
CA PHE A 20 -9.44 -6.92 -8.06
C PHE A 20 -8.76 -6.54 -6.74
N TYR A 21 -9.11 -5.38 -6.20
CA TYR A 21 -8.63 -4.91 -4.92
C TYR A 21 -9.04 -5.84 -3.78
N ASP A 22 -10.29 -6.29 -3.80
CA ASP A 22 -10.84 -7.23 -2.81
C ASP A 22 -10.13 -8.59 -2.92
N ASP A 23 -9.85 -9.08 -4.15
CA ASP A 23 -9.06 -10.31 -4.35
C ASP A 23 -7.65 -10.21 -3.72
N TRP A 24 -7.00 -9.03 -3.79
CA TRP A 24 -5.72 -8.77 -3.12
C TRP A 24 -5.84 -8.73 -1.59
N VAL A 25 -6.95 -8.21 -1.05
CA VAL A 25 -7.20 -8.22 0.39
C VAL A 25 -7.33 -9.65 0.88
N GLU A 26 -8.12 -10.48 0.19
CA GLU A 26 -8.31 -11.89 0.51
C GLU A 26 -6.99 -12.69 0.46
N LEU A 27 -6.14 -12.41 -0.53
CA LEU A 27 -4.84 -13.09 -0.63
C LEU A 27 -3.92 -12.74 0.55
N ILE A 28 -3.92 -11.48 1.01
CA ILE A 28 -3.13 -11.07 2.17
C ILE A 28 -3.74 -11.64 3.46
N ASP A 29 -5.07 -11.71 3.58
CA ASP A 29 -5.74 -12.37 4.70
C ASP A 29 -5.32 -13.84 4.81
N LEU A 30 -5.29 -14.55 3.68
CA LEU A 30 -4.83 -15.94 3.62
C LEU A 30 -3.40 -16.06 4.16
N TYR A 31 -2.49 -15.17 3.74
CA TYR A 31 -1.10 -15.16 4.23
C TYR A 31 -1.03 -14.91 5.74
N LEU A 32 -1.79 -13.93 6.25
CA LEU A 32 -1.75 -13.55 7.66
C LEU A 32 -2.38 -14.59 8.60
N ILE A 33 -3.34 -15.38 8.11
CA ILE A 33 -4.11 -16.34 8.92
C ILE A 33 -3.55 -17.75 8.81
N GLU A 34 -3.27 -18.21 7.59
CA GLU A 34 -2.99 -19.63 7.32
C GLU A 34 -1.49 -19.96 7.26
N GLU A 35 -0.64 -18.98 6.95
CA GLU A 35 0.78 -19.22 6.80
C GLU A 35 1.47 -19.38 8.16
N GLN A 36 2.21 -20.49 8.33
CA GLN A 36 3.05 -20.67 9.50
C GLN A 36 4.29 -19.77 9.39
N ILE A 37 4.23 -18.63 10.08
CA ILE A 37 5.32 -17.65 10.14
C ILE A 37 6.45 -18.22 11.03
N PRO A 38 7.68 -18.36 10.50
CA PRO A 38 8.81 -18.84 11.28
C PRO A 38 9.09 -17.94 12.48
N HIS A 39 9.55 -18.55 13.58
CA HIS A 39 9.98 -17.82 14.78
C HIS A 39 11.39 -17.25 14.60
N ASN A 40 11.54 -16.30 13.69
CA ASN A 40 12.74 -15.49 13.57
C ASN A 40 12.39 -14.00 13.44
N LEU A 41 13.38 -13.16 13.70
CA LEU A 41 13.20 -11.71 13.82
C LEU A 41 12.82 -11.05 12.50
N LEU A 42 13.35 -11.54 11.38
CA LEU A 42 13.04 -11.06 10.04
C LEU A 42 11.59 -11.39 9.66
N SER A 43 11.15 -12.62 9.91
CA SER A 43 9.76 -13.04 9.67
C SER A 43 8.80 -12.28 10.57
N HIS A 44 9.17 -11.94 11.81
CA HIS A 44 8.35 -11.11 12.69
C HIS A 44 8.19 -9.68 12.16
N LEU A 45 9.28 -9.03 11.75
CA LEU A 45 9.23 -7.70 11.12
C LEU A 45 8.43 -7.72 9.82
N SER A 46 8.62 -8.75 9.00
CA SER A 46 7.85 -8.95 7.77
C SER A 46 6.35 -9.01 8.04
N SER A 47 5.94 -9.84 9.02
CA SER A 47 4.56 -9.95 9.46
C SER A 47 4.00 -8.65 10.05
N TYR A 48 4.83 -7.87 10.74
CA TYR A 48 4.45 -6.54 11.22
C TYR A 48 4.14 -5.59 10.05
N PHE A 49 5.04 -5.50 9.07
CA PHE A 49 4.86 -4.59 7.92
C PHE A 49 3.68 -5.01 7.04
N ILE A 50 3.51 -6.29 6.75
CA ILE A 50 2.38 -6.77 5.94
C ILE A 50 1.04 -6.60 6.68
N THR A 51 1.01 -6.73 8.01
CA THR A 51 -0.19 -6.43 8.81
C THR A 51 -0.56 -4.95 8.74
N ARG A 52 0.42 -4.04 8.89
CA ARG A 52 0.18 -2.59 8.78
C ARG A 52 -0.23 -2.19 7.36
N PHE A 53 0.39 -2.81 6.35
CA PHE A 53 0.02 -2.63 4.96
C PHE A 53 -1.41 -3.09 4.69
N HIS A 54 -1.81 -4.27 5.17
CA HIS A 54 -3.15 -4.81 4.99
C HIS A 54 -4.22 -3.89 5.59
N LYS A 55 -4.02 -3.42 6.83
CA LYS A 55 -4.90 -2.42 7.46
C LYS A 55 -4.99 -1.14 6.65
N SER A 56 -3.87 -0.65 6.15
CA SER A 56 -3.80 0.55 5.29
C SER A 56 -4.54 0.33 3.97
N LYS A 57 -4.43 -0.87 3.38
CA LYS A 57 -5.17 -1.25 2.18
C LYS A 57 -6.69 -1.22 2.44
N ILE A 58 -7.17 -1.77 3.55
CA ILE A 58 -8.61 -1.68 3.88
C ILE A 58 -9.04 -0.20 4.06
N ALA A 59 -8.24 0.58 4.79
CA ALA A 59 -8.52 2.00 5.01
C ALA A 59 -8.55 2.80 3.70
N LEU A 60 -7.58 2.58 2.80
CA LEU A 60 -7.52 3.23 1.50
C LEU A 60 -8.81 3.01 0.70
N ARG A 61 -9.31 1.77 0.64
CA ARG A 61 -10.57 1.46 -0.04
C ARG A 61 -11.76 2.23 0.53
N LEU A 62 -11.85 2.30 1.86
CA LEU A 62 -12.93 3.03 2.53
C LEU A 62 -12.88 4.53 2.21
N LEU A 63 -11.68 5.12 2.22
CA LEU A 63 -11.47 6.54 1.93
C LEU A 63 -11.78 6.86 0.46
N LEU A 64 -11.28 6.04 -0.47
CA LEU A 64 -11.50 6.20 -1.92
C LEU A 64 -13.00 6.15 -2.25
N VAL A 65 -13.71 5.12 -1.79
CA VAL A 65 -15.14 4.95 -2.03
C VAL A 65 -15.96 6.06 -1.36
N SER A 66 -15.44 6.67 -0.30
CA SER A 66 -16.10 7.77 0.40
C SER A 66 -15.73 9.15 -0.15
N GLY A 67 -14.81 9.23 -1.12
CA GLY A 67 -14.39 10.49 -1.75
C GLY A 67 -13.32 11.30 -0.99
N PHE A 68 -12.65 10.71 0.01
CA PHE A 68 -11.61 11.36 0.83
C PHE A 68 -10.22 11.21 0.19
N CYS A 69 -9.92 12.06 -0.79
CA CYS A 69 -8.70 11.95 -1.60
C CYS A 69 -7.41 12.18 -0.82
N ASP A 70 -7.32 13.26 -0.03
CA ASP A 70 -6.09 13.65 0.65
C ASP A 70 -5.70 12.63 1.72
N GLU A 71 -6.69 12.13 2.46
CA GLU A 71 -6.51 11.04 3.41
C GLU A 71 -6.14 9.74 2.69
N ALA A 72 -6.81 9.41 1.57
CA ALA A 72 -6.45 8.25 0.76
C ALA A 72 -5.00 8.33 0.27
N TYR A 73 -4.53 9.51 -0.14
CA TYR A 73 -3.16 9.70 -0.62
C TYR A 73 -2.14 9.55 0.51
N SER A 74 -2.47 10.09 1.68
CA SER A 74 -1.67 9.89 2.90
C SER A 74 -1.55 8.41 3.26
N VAL A 75 -2.64 7.64 3.12
CA VAL A 75 -2.61 6.19 3.32
C VAL A 75 -1.77 5.48 2.27
N LEU A 76 -1.90 5.86 0.99
CA LEU A 76 -1.08 5.29 -0.08
C LEU A 76 0.42 5.55 0.15
N ARG A 77 0.77 6.74 0.65
CA ARG A 77 2.15 7.08 1.04
C ARG A 77 2.68 6.15 2.14
N MET A 78 1.90 5.91 3.20
CA MET A 78 2.29 4.95 4.24
C MET A 78 2.50 3.54 3.66
N MET A 79 1.64 3.09 2.74
CA MET A 79 1.78 1.80 2.07
C MET A 79 3.10 1.71 1.27
N VAL A 80 3.51 2.78 0.59
CA VAL A 80 4.80 2.87 -0.10
C VAL A 80 5.96 2.77 0.89
N GLU A 81 5.91 3.51 2.00
CA GLU A 81 6.94 3.50 3.04
C GLU A 81 7.13 2.11 3.66
N TYR A 82 6.03 1.42 4.00
CA TYR A 82 6.12 0.04 4.51
C TYR A 82 6.77 -0.89 3.50
N THR A 83 6.42 -0.76 2.21
CA THR A 83 6.95 -1.60 1.14
C THR A 83 8.45 -1.35 0.92
N ILE A 84 8.86 -0.07 0.88
CA ILE A 84 10.27 0.31 0.74
C ILE A 84 11.08 -0.18 1.93
N THR A 85 10.57 0.02 3.14
CA THR A 85 11.26 -0.35 4.38
C THR A 85 11.46 -1.86 4.48
N LEU A 86 10.42 -2.66 4.21
CA LEU A 86 10.55 -4.12 4.24
C LEU A 86 11.57 -4.61 3.20
N LYS A 87 11.49 -4.09 1.97
CA LYS A 87 12.43 -4.42 0.90
C LYS A 87 13.87 -4.01 1.24
N PHE A 88 14.03 -2.89 1.94
CA PHE A 88 15.33 -2.43 2.44
C PHE A 88 15.88 -3.39 3.49
N ILE A 89 15.07 -3.82 4.45
CA ILE A 89 15.48 -4.79 5.48
C ILE A 89 15.91 -6.12 4.83
N ILE A 90 15.10 -6.67 3.91
CA ILE A 90 15.36 -7.96 3.26
C ILE A 90 16.68 -7.97 2.47
N LYS A 91 17.11 -6.82 1.93
CA LYS A 91 18.35 -6.74 1.15
C LYS A 91 19.61 -7.00 2.00
N ASN A 92 19.59 -6.67 3.28
CA ASN A 92 20.68 -7.01 4.22
C ASN A 92 20.11 -7.24 5.64
N PRO A 93 19.49 -8.39 5.90
CA PRO A 93 18.69 -8.60 7.09
C PRO A 93 19.53 -8.63 8.37
N GLU A 94 20.76 -9.13 8.31
CA GLU A 94 21.65 -9.26 9.47
C GLU A 94 21.99 -7.92 10.11
N GLU A 95 22.18 -6.87 9.31
CA GLU A 95 22.49 -5.52 9.81
C GLU A 95 21.24 -4.68 10.07
N ARG A 96 20.20 -4.85 9.25
CA ARG A 96 19.08 -3.90 9.18
C ARG A 96 17.96 -4.21 10.14
N VAL A 97 17.72 -5.48 10.44
CA VAL A 97 16.65 -5.90 11.37
C VAL A 97 16.77 -5.19 12.73
N PHE A 98 17.99 -5.07 13.26
CA PHE A 98 18.26 -4.41 14.54
C PHE A 98 18.01 -2.89 14.53
N GLN A 99 17.97 -2.25 13.36
CA GLN A 99 17.65 -0.82 13.24
C GLN A 99 16.17 -0.54 13.50
N PHE A 100 15.31 -1.55 13.35
CA PHE A 100 13.85 -1.41 13.45
C PHE A 100 13.27 -2.04 14.71
N ILE A 101 14.13 -2.57 15.59
CA ILE A 101 13.72 -3.26 16.82
C ILE A 101 14.34 -2.54 18.03
N ASP A 102 13.59 -2.44 19.10
CA ASP A 102 14.06 -1.91 20.37
C ASP A 102 14.77 -2.98 21.21
N ASP A 103 15.34 -2.57 22.34
CA ASP A 103 16.07 -3.46 23.24
C ASP A 103 15.16 -4.56 23.86
N THR A 104 13.84 -4.45 23.71
CA THR A 104 12.85 -5.42 24.18
C THR A 104 12.41 -6.41 23.10
N GLY A 105 12.90 -6.25 21.87
CA GLY A 105 12.51 -7.10 20.74
C GLY A 105 11.22 -6.65 20.04
N LEU A 106 10.67 -5.48 20.39
CA LEU A 106 9.49 -4.90 19.75
C LEU A 106 9.90 -3.94 18.62
N VAL A 107 9.02 -3.77 17.64
CA VAL A 107 9.28 -2.88 16.50
C VAL A 107 9.20 -1.42 16.97
N ARG A 108 10.25 -0.62 16.71
CA ARG A 108 10.29 0.80 17.06
C ARG A 108 9.21 1.57 16.31
N GLU A 109 8.31 2.25 17.02
CA GLU A 109 7.25 3.07 16.41
C GLU A 109 7.71 4.50 16.07
N ASP A 110 8.72 5.02 16.79
CA ASP A 110 9.00 6.46 16.85
C ASP A 110 10.31 6.91 16.16
N GLU A 111 11.13 6.00 15.63
CA GLU A 111 12.41 6.35 15.00
C GLU A 111 12.58 5.70 13.62
N GLN A 112 11.76 6.10 12.65
CA GLN A 112 12.14 6.01 11.24
C GLN A 112 13.22 7.06 10.92
N ASN A 113 14.40 6.94 11.56
CA ASN A 113 15.53 7.87 11.39
C ASN A 113 16.34 7.62 10.12
N SER A 114 15.93 6.65 9.29
CA SER A 114 16.53 6.37 8.01
C SER A 114 15.72 7.03 6.91
N ASP A 115 16.39 7.89 6.14
CA ASP A 115 15.80 8.61 5.02
C ASP A 115 15.17 7.63 4.02
N ILE A 116 13.83 7.63 3.93
CA ILE A 116 13.06 6.76 3.04
C ILE A 116 13.53 6.91 1.58
N LEU A 117 13.98 8.10 1.17
CA LEU A 117 14.54 8.31 -0.17
C LEU A 117 15.82 7.48 -0.37
N THR A 118 16.71 7.45 0.64
CA THR A 118 17.91 6.61 0.62
C THR A 118 17.56 5.13 0.53
N MET A 119 16.57 4.66 1.32
CA MET A 119 16.09 3.28 1.21
C MET A 119 15.51 2.97 -0.18
N ALA A 120 14.72 3.90 -0.74
CA ALA A 120 14.14 3.77 -2.07
C ALA A 120 15.23 3.66 -3.14
N ASN A 121 16.30 4.45 -2.99
CA ASN A 121 17.44 4.42 -3.89
C ASN A 121 18.13 3.05 -3.90
N GLU A 122 18.38 2.50 -2.72
CA GLU A 122 19.04 1.21 -2.60
C GLU A 122 18.18 0.03 -3.06
N THR A 123 16.86 0.12 -2.92
CA THR A 123 15.91 -0.94 -3.25
C THR A 123 15.33 -0.83 -4.66
N LYS A 124 15.78 0.16 -5.44
CA LYS A 124 15.26 0.50 -6.78
C LYS A 124 13.76 0.83 -6.77
N MET A 125 13.29 1.50 -5.73
CA MET A 125 11.89 1.89 -5.51
C MET A 125 11.67 3.40 -5.70
N GLN A 126 12.57 4.10 -6.39
CA GLN A 126 12.49 5.56 -6.60
C GLN A 126 11.20 5.98 -7.32
N TYR A 127 10.73 5.18 -8.27
CA TYR A 127 9.45 5.41 -8.94
C TYR A 127 8.30 5.51 -7.92
N TRP A 128 8.22 4.55 -7.00
CA TRP A 128 7.18 4.49 -5.98
C TRP A 128 7.28 5.65 -5.00
N PHE A 129 8.50 5.96 -4.54
CA PHE A 129 8.75 7.13 -3.70
C PHE A 129 8.29 8.41 -4.39
N ASN A 130 8.77 8.69 -5.60
CA ASN A 130 8.41 9.90 -6.33
C ASN A 130 6.91 9.99 -6.62
N SER A 131 6.23 8.85 -6.84
CA SER A 131 4.79 8.82 -7.11
C SER A 131 3.91 9.32 -5.94
N VAL A 132 4.42 9.27 -4.71
CA VAL A 132 3.71 9.70 -3.49
C VAL A 132 4.32 10.93 -2.78
N TYR A 133 5.52 11.34 -3.19
CA TYR A 133 6.25 12.49 -2.61
C TYR A 133 6.46 13.66 -3.56
N MET A 134 6.40 13.42 -4.87
CA MET A 134 6.42 14.48 -5.89
C MET A 134 5.16 14.37 -6.75
N PRO A 135 3.98 14.70 -6.18
CA PRO A 135 2.74 14.71 -6.96
C PRO A 135 2.81 15.83 -7.99
N TYR A 136 3.34 15.53 -9.17
CA TYR A 136 2.89 16.24 -10.36
C TYR A 136 1.44 15.79 -10.61
N SER A 137 0.47 16.62 -10.21
CA SER A 137 -0.88 16.74 -10.80
C SER A 137 -2.09 15.88 -10.34
N SER A 138 -2.00 14.90 -9.44
CA SER A 138 -3.17 14.03 -9.16
C SER A 138 -4.24 14.64 -8.24
N CYS A 139 -3.88 15.58 -7.37
CA CYS A 139 -4.82 16.51 -6.76
C CYS A 139 -4.65 17.85 -7.49
N MET A 140 -5.28 18.01 -8.66
CA MET A 140 -5.43 19.35 -9.23
C MET A 140 -6.32 20.14 -8.26
N TYR A 141 -5.71 20.90 -7.35
CA TYR A 141 -6.36 22.08 -6.82
C TYR A 141 -6.69 22.95 -8.03
N PRO A 142 -7.96 23.28 -8.31
CA PRO A 142 -8.22 24.42 -9.16
C PRO A 142 -7.51 25.58 -8.47
N HIS A 143 -6.65 26.28 -9.20
CA HIS A 143 -6.01 27.50 -8.72
C HIS A 143 -7.08 28.35 -8.01
N LEU A 144 -6.97 28.44 -6.68
CA LEU A 144 -7.71 29.40 -5.88
C LEU A 144 -7.23 30.78 -6.34
N SER A 145 -7.89 31.31 -7.37
CA SER A 145 -7.90 32.74 -7.64
C SER A 145 -8.29 33.40 -6.34
N THR A 146 -7.37 34.18 -5.80
CA THR A 146 -7.44 34.83 -4.49
C THR A 146 -8.37 36.03 -4.56
N ASP A 147 -9.57 35.84 -5.10
CA ASP A 147 -10.55 36.90 -5.27
C ASP A 147 -11.95 36.31 -5.17
N LEU A 148 -12.77 36.99 -4.37
CA LEU A 148 -14.16 36.71 -3.98
C LEU A 148 -14.38 35.81 -2.77
N GLY A 149 -14.75 36.49 -1.68
CA GLY A 149 -15.12 35.89 -0.41
C GLY A 149 -16.37 35.03 -0.52
N GLU A 150 -16.23 33.79 -0.12
CA GLU A 150 -17.10 33.07 0.80
C GLU A 150 -16.33 31.81 1.19
N LEU A 151 -16.19 31.59 2.49
CA LEU A 151 -15.33 30.58 3.08
C LEU A 151 -15.97 29.18 2.94
N PHE A 152 -16.14 28.71 1.71
CA PHE A 152 -16.48 27.31 1.44
C PHE A 152 -15.21 26.60 0.98
N LEU A 153 -14.50 25.99 1.94
CA LEU A 153 -13.69 24.82 1.61
C LEU A 153 -14.63 23.84 0.90
N PRO A 154 -14.33 23.38 -0.32
CA PRO A 154 -15.18 22.39 -0.97
C PRO A 154 -15.11 21.09 -0.16
N ALA A 155 -16.05 20.92 0.77
CA ALA A 155 -16.32 19.66 1.43
C ALA A 155 -17.16 18.80 0.48
N GLY A 156 -16.49 18.18 -0.49
CA GLY A 156 -17.08 17.33 -1.51
C GLY A 156 -15.99 16.66 -2.35
N PRO A 157 -16.30 15.56 -3.05
CA PRO A 157 -15.31 14.80 -3.83
C PRO A 157 -14.73 15.70 -4.93
N VAL A 158 -13.47 16.10 -4.76
CA VAL A 158 -12.68 16.63 -5.88
C VAL A 158 -12.53 15.48 -6.88
N PRO A 159 -12.64 15.70 -8.20
CA PRO A 159 -12.28 14.66 -9.16
C PRO A 159 -10.81 14.31 -8.96
N PHE A 160 -10.57 13.10 -8.45
CA PHE A 160 -9.22 12.57 -8.22
C PHE A 160 -9.12 11.20 -8.88
N ASN A 161 -7.90 10.82 -9.27
CA ASN A 161 -7.68 9.59 -10.03
C ASN A 161 -7.72 8.36 -9.10
N ALA A 162 -8.92 7.93 -8.72
CA ALA A 162 -9.13 6.74 -7.89
C ALA A 162 -8.56 5.47 -8.56
N ASP A 163 -8.62 5.38 -9.89
CA ASP A 163 -8.06 4.25 -10.65
C ASP A 163 -6.55 4.12 -10.47
N ASP A 164 -5.82 5.24 -10.53
CA ASP A 164 -4.37 5.29 -10.30
C ASP A 164 -4.01 4.83 -8.88
N MET A 165 -4.74 5.32 -7.87
CA MET A 165 -4.49 4.95 -6.47
C MET A 165 -4.80 3.47 -6.20
N LEU A 166 -5.92 2.96 -6.74
CA LEU A 166 -6.28 1.54 -6.64
C LEU A 166 -5.22 0.67 -7.31
N THR A 167 -4.82 1.00 -8.55
CA THR A 167 -3.81 0.26 -9.31
C THR A 167 -2.46 0.25 -8.60
N LYS A 168 -1.97 1.42 -8.16
CA LYS A 168 -0.72 1.54 -7.39
C LYS A 168 -0.76 0.70 -6.11
N SER A 169 -1.87 0.73 -5.37
CA SER A 169 -2.01 -0.06 -4.15
C SER A 169 -1.95 -1.57 -4.40
N CYS A 170 -2.44 -2.05 -5.55
CA CYS A 170 -2.44 -3.46 -5.90
C CYS A 170 -1.04 -3.91 -6.35
N HIS A 171 -0.31 -3.08 -7.11
CA HIS A 171 1.10 -3.34 -7.37
C HIS A 171 1.95 -3.36 -6.10
N LEU A 172 1.72 -2.43 -5.17
CA LEU A 172 2.41 -2.44 -3.87
C LEU A 172 2.08 -3.70 -3.06
N ALA A 173 0.83 -4.18 -3.13
CA ALA A 173 0.40 -5.43 -2.49
C ALA A 173 1.20 -6.62 -3.04
N ALA A 174 1.41 -6.66 -4.36
CA ALA A 174 2.23 -7.69 -4.99
C ALA A 174 3.68 -7.65 -4.49
N ILE A 175 4.27 -6.45 -4.42
CA ILE A 175 5.68 -6.28 -4.01
C ILE A 175 5.84 -6.69 -2.53
N ILE A 176 4.99 -6.19 -1.64
CA ILE A 176 5.13 -6.45 -0.21
C ILE A 176 4.82 -7.91 0.15
N LEU A 177 3.85 -8.54 -0.53
CA LEU A 177 3.55 -9.95 -0.34
C LEU A 177 4.69 -10.83 -0.90
N GLY A 178 5.27 -10.48 -2.04
CA GLY A 178 6.47 -11.15 -2.56
C GLY A 178 7.64 -11.08 -1.58
N CYS A 179 7.91 -9.89 -1.03
CA CYS A 179 8.89 -9.70 0.06
C CYS A 179 8.57 -10.59 1.27
N ALA A 180 7.30 -10.64 1.70
CA ALA A 180 6.90 -11.43 2.86
C ALA A 180 7.04 -12.94 2.65
N LEU A 181 6.77 -13.43 1.44
CA LEU A 181 6.98 -14.81 1.05
C LEU A 181 8.47 -15.17 0.96
N GLU A 182 9.35 -14.24 0.55
CA GLU A 182 10.82 -14.46 0.57
C GLU A 182 11.37 -14.61 1.99
N THR A 183 10.80 -13.87 2.95
CA THR A 183 11.19 -13.97 4.37
C THR A 183 10.66 -15.22 5.09
N ASN A 184 9.80 -16.00 4.42
CA ASN A 184 9.29 -17.25 4.94
C ASN A 184 9.83 -18.43 4.10
N PRO A 185 10.93 -19.08 4.53
CA PRO A 185 11.55 -20.17 3.77
C PRO A 185 10.74 -21.47 3.79
N ASN A 186 9.56 -21.50 4.41
CA ASN A 186 8.69 -22.68 4.38
C ASN A 186 8.16 -22.88 2.95
N ASP A 187 8.80 -23.77 2.19
CA ASP A 187 8.37 -24.18 0.85
C ASP A 187 7.18 -25.16 0.92
N ASN A 188 6.12 -24.76 1.62
CA ASN A 188 4.89 -25.53 1.78
C ASN A 188 3.97 -25.33 0.55
N GLU A 189 2.96 -26.20 0.43
CA GLU A 189 1.99 -26.18 -0.66
C GLU A 189 1.18 -24.86 -0.71
N LEU A 190 0.98 -24.25 0.46
CA LEU A 190 0.28 -22.98 0.61
C LEU A 190 1.07 -21.81 -0.01
N SER A 191 2.36 -21.69 0.29
CA SER A 191 3.28 -20.70 -0.27
C SER A 191 3.38 -20.82 -1.80
N LYS A 192 3.41 -22.05 -2.34
CA LYS A 192 3.35 -22.28 -3.81
C LYS A 192 2.02 -21.82 -4.39
N THR A 193 0.91 -22.14 -3.73
CA THR A 193 -0.43 -21.71 -4.14
C THR A 193 -0.57 -20.18 -4.09
N MET A 194 -0.01 -19.53 -3.08
CA MET A 194 0.01 -18.08 -2.94
C MET A 194 0.83 -17.41 -4.03
N LYS A 195 2.03 -17.93 -4.35
CA LYS A 195 2.86 -17.44 -5.47
C LYS A 195 2.12 -17.56 -6.81
N ASN A 196 1.47 -18.68 -7.06
CA ASN A 196 0.65 -18.85 -8.26
C ASN A 196 -0.52 -17.85 -8.32
N LYS A 197 -1.22 -17.63 -7.20
CA LYS A 197 -2.30 -16.62 -7.12
C LYS A 197 -1.77 -15.20 -7.32
N LEU A 198 -0.63 -14.87 -6.74
CA LEU A 198 0.07 -13.59 -6.91
C LEU A 198 0.36 -13.33 -8.40
N ASP A 199 0.95 -14.32 -9.08
CA ASP A 199 1.29 -14.22 -10.50
C ASP A 199 0.04 -14.06 -11.37
N LEU A 200 -1.03 -14.82 -11.09
CA LEU A 200 -2.31 -14.70 -11.79
C LEU A 200 -2.92 -13.31 -11.62
N LEU A 201 -2.98 -12.78 -10.39
CA LEU A 201 -3.52 -11.44 -10.12
C LEU A 201 -2.68 -10.34 -10.78
N LEU A 202 -1.37 -10.53 -10.88
CA LEU A 202 -0.49 -9.61 -11.62
C LEU A 202 -0.76 -9.64 -13.13
N VAL A 203 -0.93 -10.83 -13.71
CA VAL A 203 -1.27 -10.99 -15.13
C VAL A 203 -2.63 -10.35 -15.44
N ASP A 204 -3.64 -10.61 -14.62
CA ASP A 204 -4.98 -10.05 -14.81
C ASP A 204 -4.97 -8.52 -14.69
N MET A 205 -4.23 -7.95 -13.72
CA MET A 205 -4.10 -6.50 -13.58
C MET A 205 -3.42 -5.86 -14.80
N ASN A 206 -2.33 -6.45 -15.29
CA ASN A 206 -1.62 -5.98 -16.47
C ASN A 206 -2.43 -6.16 -17.76
N GLY A 207 -3.30 -7.18 -17.84
CA GLY A 207 -4.21 -7.41 -18.96
C GLY A 207 -5.39 -6.44 -19.01
N VAL A 208 -5.82 -5.93 -17.86
CA VAL A 208 -6.92 -4.94 -17.77
C VAL A 208 -6.39 -3.50 -17.89
N TYR A 209 -5.14 -3.24 -17.49
CA TYR A 209 -4.53 -1.91 -17.46
C TYR A 209 -3.14 -1.88 -18.14
N ALA A 210 -3.04 -2.44 -19.34
CA ALA A 210 -1.82 -2.33 -20.15
C ALA A 210 -1.51 -0.85 -20.41
N PHE A 211 -0.49 -0.33 -19.73
CA PHE A 211 0.10 0.99 -19.96
C PHE A 211 0.83 1.04 -21.31
#